data_AF-A0A1E3G0N7-F1
#
_entry.id   AF-A0A1E3G0N7-F1
#
_cell.length_a   1.000
_cell.length_b   1.000
_cell.length_c   1.000
_cell.angle_alpha   90.00
_cell.angle_beta   90.00
_cell.angle_gamma   90.00
#
_symmetry.space_group_name_H-M   'P 1'
#
loop_
_entity.id
_entity.type
_entity.pdbx_description
1 polymer ?
#
loop_
_entity_poly.entity_id
_entity_poly.type
_entity_poly.pdbx_seq_one_letter_code
_entity_poly.pdbx_strand_id
1 'polypeptide(L)'
;MLFYLLFIIHFGNRYKSLFIIQSLVLLNTVINISFLYTSLEDFNKITQRGILSRLLCVALILMLVRKPSDFIKYALIGVMYETLANIWMWFGGPVRLSFRLPKFSEIKLHLVGALKLFIPLLAIQVYVVLDKTMVGLLTDESLFDDMIRVR
;
A
#
# COMPACT_ATOMS: atom_id res chain seq x y z
N MET A 1 -11.23 -6.87 -6.29
CA MET A 1 -12.24 -5.93 -5.76
C MET A 1 -13.56 -6.60 -5.39
N LEU A 2 -14.22 -7.31 -6.31
CA LEU A 2 -15.52 -7.97 -6.05
C LEU A 2 -15.52 -8.90 -4.83
N PHE A 3 -14.52 -9.78 -4.70
CA PHE A 3 -14.38 -10.67 -3.54
C PHE A 3 -14.24 -9.92 -2.20
N TYR A 4 -13.49 -8.82 -2.20
CA TYR A 4 -13.29 -7.99 -1.01
C TYR A 4 -14.58 -7.27 -0.58
N LEU A 5 -15.38 -6.78 -1.54
CA LEU A 5 -16.68 -6.17 -1.24
C LEU A 5 -17.68 -7.21 -0.67
N LEU A 6 -17.69 -8.43 -1.20
CA LEU A 6 -18.50 -9.53 -0.67
C LEU A 6 -18.10 -9.88 0.77
N PHE A 7 -16.81 -9.93 1.07
CA PHE A 7 -16.29 -10.19 2.42
C PHE A 7 -16.77 -9.13 3.42
N ILE A 8 -16.77 -7.84 3.05
CA ILE A 8 -17.24 -6.74 3.91
C ILE A 8 -18.73 -6.87 4.24
N ILE A 9 -19.54 -7.25 3.26
CA ILE A 9 -20.99 -7.41 3.44
C ILE A 9 -21.28 -8.56 4.41
N HIS A 10 -20.48 -9.63 4.38
CA HIS A 10 -20.73 -10.84 5.18
C HIS A 10 -20.11 -10.79 6.58
N PHE A 11 -18.93 -10.18 6.78
CA PHE A 11 -18.19 -10.21 8.05
C PHE A 11 -18.00 -8.84 8.73
N GLY A 12 -18.32 -7.73 8.05
CA GLY A 12 -18.00 -6.38 8.52
C GLY A 12 -19.06 -5.79 9.46
N ASN A 13 -19.14 -6.22 10.72
CA ASN A 13 -20.11 -5.64 11.67
C ASN A 13 -19.55 -4.48 12.52
N ARG A 14 -18.32 -4.61 13.06
CA ARG A 14 -17.72 -3.58 13.95
C ARG A 14 -16.84 -2.53 13.25
N TYR A 15 -16.21 -2.88 12.14
CA TYR A 15 -15.25 -2.02 11.41
C TYR A 15 -15.69 -1.70 9.98
N LYS A 16 -17.00 -1.82 9.70
CA LYS A 16 -17.57 -1.67 8.35
C LYS A 16 -17.14 -0.37 7.67
N SER A 17 -17.20 0.75 8.40
CA SER A 17 -16.79 2.07 7.92
C SER A 17 -15.31 2.13 7.51
N LEU A 18 -14.43 1.49 8.29
CA LEU A 18 -12.99 1.40 7.97
C LEU A 18 -12.78 0.56 6.70
N PHE A 19 -13.43 -0.59 6.60
CA PHE A 19 -13.30 -1.45 5.42
C PHE A 19 -13.80 -0.80 4.14
N ILE A 20 -14.88 -0.03 4.22
CA ILE A 20 -15.38 0.77 3.09
C ILE A 20 -14.33 1.81 2.67
N ILE A 21 -13.73 2.54 3.61
CA ILE A 21 -12.66 3.50 3.30
C ILE A 21 -11.48 2.78 2.66
N GLN A 22 -11.06 1.63 3.19
CA GLN A 22 -9.98 0.84 2.61
C GLN A 22 -10.28 0.32 1.19
N SER A 23 -11.54 0.17 0.81
CA SER A 23 -11.88 -0.20 -0.57
C SER A 23 -11.44 0.86 -1.61
N LEU A 24 -11.39 2.14 -1.21
CA LEU A 24 -10.88 3.21 -2.06
C LEU A 24 -9.37 3.09 -2.30
N VAL A 25 -8.61 2.49 -1.38
CA VAL A 25 -7.18 2.21 -1.60
C VAL A 25 -6.98 1.25 -2.76
N LEU A 26 -7.86 0.26 -2.90
CA LEU A 26 -7.82 -0.64 -4.07
C LEU A 26 -8.05 0.11 -5.38
N LEU A 27 -8.91 1.15 -5.40
CA LEU A 27 -9.09 2.02 -6.57
C LEU A 27 -7.83 2.85 -6.83
N ASN A 28 -7.22 3.40 -5.78
CA ASN A 28 -5.97 4.13 -5.89
C ASN A 28 -4.89 3.30 -6.57
N THR A 29 -4.78 2.01 -6.22
CA THR A 29 -3.82 1.10 -6.84
C THR A 29 -4.03 0.93 -8.35
N VAL A 30 -5.28 0.93 -8.83
CA VAL A 30 -5.58 0.84 -10.27
C VAL A 30 -5.25 2.14 -11.01
N ILE A 31 -5.51 3.28 -10.37
CA ILE A 31 -5.23 4.63 -10.92
C ILE A 31 -3.73 4.96 -10.85
N ASN A 32 -2.94 4.17 -10.12
CA ASN A 32 -1.54 4.45 -9.87
C ASN A 32 -0.67 4.22 -11.13
N ILE A 33 -0.13 5.31 -11.70
CA ILE A 33 0.79 5.27 -12.85
C ILE A 33 2.28 5.29 -12.43
N SER A 34 2.61 5.16 -11.14
CA SER A 34 4.02 5.24 -10.68
C SER A 34 4.93 4.27 -11.45
N PHE A 35 4.41 3.08 -11.74
CA PHE A 35 5.14 2.05 -12.47
C PHE A 35 5.60 2.51 -13.87
N LEU A 36 4.82 3.33 -14.57
CA LEU A 36 5.21 3.87 -15.87
C LEU A 36 6.45 4.75 -15.75
N TYR A 37 6.46 5.66 -14.79
CA TYR A 37 7.59 6.57 -14.56
C TYR A 37 8.83 5.81 -14.07
N THR A 38 8.66 4.76 -13.25
CA THR A 38 9.73 3.84 -12.87
C THR A 38 10.32 3.14 -14.10
N SER A 39 9.45 2.70 -15.01
CA SER A 39 9.86 2.02 -16.25
C SER A 39 10.55 2.95 -17.25
N LEU A 40 10.36 4.27 -17.11
CA LEU A 40 11.01 5.30 -17.93
C LEU A 40 12.20 5.96 -17.21
N GLU A 41 12.60 5.40 -16.07
CA GLU A 41 13.68 5.92 -15.22
C GLU A 41 13.47 7.36 -14.70
N ASP A 42 12.24 7.89 -14.76
CA ASP A 42 11.89 9.21 -14.25
C ASP A 42 11.44 9.13 -12.77
N PHE A 43 12.38 8.69 -11.93
CA PHE A 43 12.16 8.51 -10.49
C PHE A 43 11.99 9.84 -9.74
N ASN A 44 12.46 10.95 -10.31
CA ASN A 44 12.38 12.26 -9.70
C ASN A 44 10.93 12.70 -9.50
N LYS A 45 10.07 12.51 -10.52
CA LYS A 45 8.64 12.83 -10.41
C LYS A 45 7.91 11.96 -9.39
N ILE A 46 8.31 10.69 -9.26
CA ILE A 46 7.75 9.78 -8.24
C ILE A 46 8.14 10.25 -6.83
N THR A 47 9.42 10.54 -6.64
CA THR A 47 9.99 10.88 -5.34
C THR A 47 9.48 12.23 -4.83
N GLN A 48 9.49 13.26 -5.69
CA GLN A 48 9.07 14.62 -5.32
C GLN A 48 7.62 14.65 -4.82
N ARG A 49 6.68 14.06 -5.58
CA ARG A 49 5.28 14.00 -5.14
C ARG A 49 5.10 13.11 -3.91
N GLY A 50 5.88 12.04 -3.79
CA GLY A 50 5.81 11.11 -2.66
C GLY A 50 6.21 11.80 -1.36
N ILE A 51 7.28 12.58 -1.39
CA ILE A 51 7.73 13.39 -0.25
C ILE A 51 6.71 14.49 0.05
N LEU A 52 6.29 15.27 -0.95
CA LEU A 52 5.36 16.38 -0.76
C LEU A 52 4.02 15.89 -0.17
N SER A 53 3.45 14.83 -0.74
CA SER A 53 2.17 14.28 -0.27
C SER A 53 2.28 13.63 1.12
N ARG A 54 3.42 12.98 1.43
CA ARG A 54 3.65 12.38 2.75
C ARG A 54 3.84 13.45 3.83
N LEU A 55 4.53 14.55 3.54
CA LEU A 55 4.65 15.69 4.46
C LEU A 55 3.28 16.32 4.74
N LEU A 56 2.47 16.55 3.70
CA LEU A 56 1.10 17.05 3.86
C LEU A 56 0.25 16.09 4.69
N CYS A 57 0.31 14.79 4.42
CA CYS A 57 -0.42 13.77 5.17
C CYS A 57 -0.06 13.80 6.67
N VAL A 58 1.23 13.82 6.99
CA VAL A 58 1.69 13.89 8.40
C VAL A 58 1.19 15.18 9.07
N ALA A 59 1.27 16.32 8.40
CA ALA A 59 0.75 17.58 8.95
C ALA A 59 -0.76 17.50 9.24
N LEU A 60 -1.54 16.94 8.31
CA LEU A 60 -2.99 16.76 8.50
C LEU A 60 -3.31 15.82 9.65
N ILE A 61 -2.60 14.68 9.76
CA ILE A 61 -2.81 13.72 10.84
C ILE A 61 -2.55 14.39 12.20
N LEU A 62 -1.42 15.10 12.35
CA LEU A 62 -1.07 15.77 13.60
C LEU A 62 -2.07 16.86 13.99
N MET A 63 -2.66 17.56 13.02
CA MET A 63 -3.66 18.60 13.30
C MET A 63 -5.05 18.02 13.65
N LEU A 64 -5.52 17.01 12.91
CA LEU A 64 -6.90 16.52 12.98
C LEU A 64 -7.10 15.30 13.90
N VAL A 65 -6.09 14.46 14.11
CA VAL A 65 -6.20 13.22 14.88
C VAL A 65 -5.68 13.47 16.29
N ARG A 66 -6.59 13.68 17.25
CA ARG A 66 -6.24 13.98 18.66
C ARG A 66 -6.68 12.91 19.65
N LYS A 67 -7.54 11.97 19.24
CA LYS A 67 -8.08 10.92 20.11
C LYS A 67 -7.95 9.54 19.46
N PRO A 68 -7.81 8.46 20.26
CA PRO A 68 -7.75 7.08 19.73
C PRO A 68 -9.04 6.65 19.03
N SER A 69 -10.18 7.28 19.33
CA SER A 69 -11.45 7.05 18.65
C SER A 69 -11.50 7.62 17.22
N ASP A 70 -10.53 8.46 16.81
CA ASP A 70 -10.51 9.11 15.49
C ASP A 70 -9.87 8.24 14.39
N PHE A 71 -9.80 6.93 14.59
CA PHE A 71 -9.20 5.98 13.63
C PHE A 71 -9.82 6.04 12.22
N ILE A 72 -11.12 6.36 12.12
CA ILE A 72 -11.81 6.53 10.83
C ILE A 72 -11.27 7.76 10.09
N LYS A 73 -11.04 8.88 10.81
CA LYS A 73 -10.49 10.11 10.22
C LYS A 73 -9.06 9.87 9.74
N TYR A 74 -8.26 9.17 10.55
CA TYR A 74 -6.92 8.75 10.17
C TYR A 74 -6.93 7.94 8.86
N ALA A 75 -7.77 6.91 8.77
CA ALA A 75 -7.89 6.09 7.58
C ALA A 75 -8.32 6.93 6.36
N LEU A 76 -9.30 7.83 6.54
CA LEU A 76 -9.79 8.70 5.46
C LEU A 76 -8.71 9.63 4.93
N ILE A 77 -7.96 10.31 5.81
CA ILE A 77 -6.84 11.18 5.43
C ILE A 77 -5.81 10.37 4.64
N GLY A 78 -5.51 9.15 5.10
CA GLY A 78 -4.65 8.17 4.44
C GLY A 78 -5.05 7.92 2.98
N VAL A 79 -6.31 7.57 2.75
CA VAL A 79 -6.79 7.29 1.39
C VAL A 79 -6.78 8.55 0.53
N MET A 80 -7.26 9.68 1.06
CA MET A 80 -7.39 10.92 0.30
C MET A 80 -6.04 11.45 -0.17
N TYR A 81 -4.99 11.41 0.66
CA TYR A 81 -3.67 11.89 0.24
C TYR A 81 -3.10 11.00 -0.87
N GLU A 82 -3.28 9.67 -0.80
CA GLU A 82 -2.83 8.76 -1.84
C GLU A 82 -3.57 9.01 -3.16
N THR A 83 -4.88 9.25 -3.10
CA THR A 83 -5.68 9.58 -4.29
C THR A 83 -5.18 10.87 -4.93
N LEU A 84 -4.97 11.92 -4.13
CA LEU A 84 -4.43 13.21 -4.60
C LEU A 84 -3.05 13.05 -5.24
N ALA A 85 -2.15 12.29 -4.61
CA ALA A 85 -0.81 12.04 -5.13
C ALA A 85 -0.82 11.24 -6.44
N ASN A 86 -1.74 10.29 -6.58
CA ASN A 86 -1.92 9.53 -7.82
C ASN A 86 -2.51 10.39 -8.93
N ILE A 87 -3.55 11.18 -8.63
CA ILE A 87 -4.19 12.10 -9.58
C ILE A 87 -3.20 13.16 -10.09
N TRP A 88 -2.37 13.74 -9.21
CA TRP A 88 -1.32 14.70 -9.61
C TRP A 88 -0.42 14.14 -10.71
N MET A 89 -0.16 12.84 -10.66
CA MET A 89 0.69 12.14 -11.61
C MET A 89 0.08 12.03 -13.01
N TRP A 90 -1.25 12.00 -13.12
CA TRP A 90 -1.97 12.04 -14.39
C TRP A 90 -1.87 13.41 -15.05
N PHE A 91 -1.93 14.48 -14.25
CA PHE A 91 -1.82 15.86 -14.76
C PHE A 91 -0.40 16.23 -15.20
N GLY A 92 0.62 15.49 -14.75
CA GLY A 92 2.03 15.71 -15.12
C GLY A 92 2.36 15.55 -16.61
N GLY A 93 1.46 14.97 -17.42
CA GLY A 93 1.49 15.04 -18.89
C GLY A 93 2.68 14.40 -19.63
N PRO A 94 2.56 14.22 -20.95
CA PRO A 94 2.52 12.91 -21.61
C PRO A 94 3.92 12.31 -21.74
N VAL A 95 4.11 11.13 -21.14
CA VAL A 95 5.03 10.17 -21.74
C VAL A 95 4.48 9.90 -23.14
N ARG A 96 5.28 10.09 -24.19
CA ARG A 96 4.94 9.67 -25.55
C ARG A 96 4.78 8.14 -25.57
N LEU A 97 3.60 7.67 -25.19
CA LEU A 97 3.22 6.28 -25.19
C LEU A 97 2.94 5.89 -26.64
N SER A 98 3.96 5.43 -27.34
CA SER A 98 3.73 4.66 -28.56
C SER A 98 3.21 3.29 -28.12
N PHE A 99 1.89 3.13 -28.09
CA PHE A 99 1.26 1.83 -27.85
C PHE A 99 1.67 0.88 -28.98
N ARG A 100 2.57 -0.05 -28.69
CA ARG A 100 2.85 -1.21 -29.55
C ARG A 100 2.37 -2.46 -28.82
N LEU A 101 1.56 -3.27 -29.50
CA LEU A 101 1.17 -4.57 -29.01
C LEU A 101 2.39 -5.51 -29.10
N PRO A 102 2.90 -6.05 -27.97
CA PRO A 102 4.01 -6.98 -28.00
C PRO A 102 3.59 -8.32 -28.61
N LYS A 103 4.50 -9.00 -29.29
CA LYS A 103 4.24 -10.34 -29.82
C LYS A 103 4.31 -11.37 -28.67
N PHE A 104 3.49 -12.42 -28.71
CA PHE A 104 3.48 -13.48 -27.68
C PHE A 104 4.86 -14.14 -27.44
N SER A 105 5.69 -14.22 -28.49
CA SER A 105 7.06 -14.74 -28.38
C SER A 105 7.96 -13.88 -27.48
N GLU A 106 7.83 -12.55 -27.57
CA GLU A 106 8.59 -11.59 -26.77
C GLU A 106 8.17 -11.64 -25.29
N ILE A 107 6.86 -11.80 -25.04
CA ILE A 107 6.31 -11.93 -23.68
C ILE A 107 6.89 -13.15 -22.96
N LYS A 108 6.95 -14.32 -23.63
CA LYS A 108 7.44 -15.56 -23.02
C LYS A 108 8.92 -15.47 -22.64
N LEU A 109 9.73 -14.81 -23.46
CA LEU A 109 11.16 -14.60 -23.20
C LEU A 109 11.38 -13.72 -21.97
N HIS A 110 10.63 -12.63 -21.83
CA HIS A 110 10.72 -11.73 -20.69
C HIS A 110 10.10 -12.31 -19.41
N LEU A 111 9.10 -13.19 -19.52
CA LEU A 111 8.43 -13.80 -18.37
C LEU A 111 9.39 -14.65 -17.52
N VAL A 112 10.33 -15.37 -18.15
CA VAL A 112 11.32 -16.18 -17.42
C VAL A 112 12.29 -15.28 -16.63
N GLY A 113 12.71 -14.16 -17.21
CA GLY A 113 13.53 -13.16 -16.52
C GLY A 113 12.79 -12.51 -15.35
N ALA A 114 11.52 -12.14 -15.56
CA ALA A 114 10.66 -11.60 -14.52
C ALA A 114 10.44 -12.59 -13.37
N LEU A 115 10.23 -13.89 -13.67
CA LEU A 115 10.07 -14.93 -12.65
C LEU A 115 11.33 -15.11 -11.78
N LYS A 116 12.54 -14.98 -12.37
CA LYS A 116 13.79 -15.01 -11.60
C LYS A 116 13.89 -13.86 -10.59
N LEU A 117 13.42 -12.67 -10.95
CA LEU A 117 13.35 -11.51 -10.05
C LEU A 117 12.17 -11.60 -9.06
N PHE A 118 11.13 -12.34 -9.40
CA PHE A 118 9.95 -12.51 -8.56
C PHE A 118 10.20 -13.39 -7.33
N ILE A 119 11.00 -14.45 -7.47
CA ILE A 119 11.36 -15.34 -6.35
C ILE A 119 11.96 -14.59 -5.15
N PRO A 120 13.03 -13.79 -5.30
CA PRO A 120 13.60 -13.05 -4.17
C PRO A 120 12.61 -12.03 -3.60
N LEU A 121 11.79 -11.40 -4.46
CA LEU A 121 10.76 -10.46 -4.00
C LEU A 121 9.71 -11.16 -3.13
N LEU A 122 9.24 -12.34 -3.54
CA LEU A 122 8.33 -13.16 -2.74
C LEU A 122 8.95 -13.58 -1.40
N ALA A 123 10.22 -14.00 -1.42
CA ALA A 123 10.93 -14.41 -0.21
C ALA A 123 10.99 -13.26 0.81
N ILE A 124 11.28 -12.04 0.36
CA ILE A 124 11.30 -10.84 1.22
C ILE A 124 9.91 -10.60 1.83
N GLN A 125 8.84 -10.69 1.03
CA GLN A 125 7.48 -10.47 1.54
C GLN A 125 7.09 -11.48 2.63
N VAL A 126 7.42 -12.76 2.44
CA VAL A 126 7.17 -13.80 3.44
C VAL A 126 8.01 -13.56 4.69
N TYR A 127 9.32 -13.33 4.52
CA TYR A 127 10.25 -13.11 5.62
C TYR A 127 9.85 -11.93 6.50
N VAL A 128 9.48 -10.79 5.91
CA VAL A 128 9.08 -9.57 6.66
C VAL A 128 7.80 -9.77 7.46
N VAL A 129 6.83 -10.52 6.93
CA VAL A 129 5.60 -10.85 7.68
C VAL A 129 5.94 -11.79 8.83
N LEU A 130 6.74 -12.82 8.55
CA LEU A 130 7.11 -13.83 9.53
C LEU A 130 7.90 -13.23 10.69
N ASP A 131 8.87 -12.36 10.39
CA ASP A 131 9.64 -11.57 11.36
C ASP A 131 8.73 -10.78 12.31
N LYS A 132 7.75 -10.03 11.78
CA LYS A 132 6.78 -9.28 12.60
C LYS A 132 5.94 -10.19 13.50
N THR A 133 5.48 -11.34 12.99
CA THR A 133 4.76 -12.32 13.81
C THR A 133 5.63 -12.93 14.90
N MET A 134 6.89 -13.27 14.60
CA MET A 134 7.82 -13.83 15.59
C MET A 134 8.08 -12.83 16.72
N VAL A 135 8.35 -11.57 16.39
CA VAL A 135 8.54 -10.51 17.40
C VAL A 135 7.28 -10.33 18.26
N GLY A 136 6.10 -10.36 17.65
CA GLY A 136 4.83 -10.27 18.38
C GLY A 136 4.64 -11.42 19.37
N LEU A 137 4.87 -12.66 18.93
CA LEU A 137 4.75 -13.86 19.77
C LEU A 137 5.76 -13.86 20.93
N LEU A 138 7.03 -13.53 20.63
CA LEU A 138 8.08 -13.49 21.64
C LEU A 138 7.83 -12.40 22.70
N THR A 139 7.29 -11.24 22.29
CA THR A 139 7.02 -10.14 23.22
C THR A 139 5.80 -10.41 24.09
N ASP A 140 4.71 -10.97 23.52
CA ASP A 140 3.51 -11.31 24.28
C ASP A 140 3.80 -12.41 25.33
N GLU A 141 4.63 -13.41 25.02
CA GLU A 141 5.05 -14.41 26.02
C GLU A 141 5.96 -13.81 27.10
N SER A 142 6.89 -12.93 26.73
CA SER A 142 7.84 -12.33 27.71
C SER A 142 7.14 -11.43 28.74
N LEU A 143 6.13 -10.66 28.34
CA LEU A 143 5.33 -9.85 29.26
C LEU A 143 4.43 -10.70 30.17
N PHE A 144 3.95 -11.85 29.67
CA PHE A 144 3.16 -12.78 30.47
C PHE A 144 4.01 -13.50 31.52
N ASP A 145 5.25 -13.89 31.19
CA ASP A 145 6.16 -14.60 32.09
C ASP A 145 6.77 -13.66 33.16
N ASP A 146 7.05 -12.40 32.82
CA ASP A 146 7.50 -11.39 33.80
C ASP A 146 6.40 -10.99 34.79
N MET A 147 5.12 -10.97 34.39
CA MET A 147 4.00 -10.75 35.33
C MET A 147 3.80 -11.92 36.32
N ILE A 148 4.24 -13.14 35.97
CA ILE A 148 4.14 -14.32 36.84
C ILE A 148 5.34 -14.38 37.81
N ARG A 149 6.52 -13.86 37.43
CA ARG A 149 7.73 -13.85 38.28
C ARG A 149 7.80 -12.71 39.30
N VAL A 150 6.95 -11.68 39.18
CA VAL A 150 6.90 -10.55 40.13
C VAL A 150 5.91 -10.78 41.28
N ARG A 151 5.40 -12.02 41.45
CA ARG A 151 4.61 -12.42 42.62
C ARG A 151 5.34 -13.45 43.48
#